data_AF-A0A0V0W5Z0-F1
#
_entry.id   AF-A0A0V0W5Z0-F1
#
_cell.length_a   1.000
_cell.length_b   1.000
_cell.length_c   1.000
_cell.angle_alpha   90.00
_cell.angle_beta   90.00
_cell.angle_gamma   90.00
#
_symmetry.space_group_name_H-M   'P 1'
#
loop_
_entity.id
_entity.type
_entity.pdbx_description
1 polymer ?
#
loop_
_entity_poly.entity_id
_entity_poly.type
_entity_poly.pdbx_seq_one_letter_code
_entity_poly.pdbx_strand_id
1 'polypeptide(L)'
;MILDYNATKDGVDNMDEMFASCTCQHVTVSWLLTVFYNITDVSANNIYLLWIHCVMNASKMYRRRRYLEKLGKALVTPQILLRKRLPRPFTSAYFVQTVQSEEQRTSQSIVERKCIPDVNFATL
;
A
#
# COMPACT_ATOMS: atom_id res chain seq x y z
N MET A 1 -7.02 -40.42 1.33
CA MET A 1 -6.79 -40.13 -0.10
C MET A 1 -7.81 -39.14 -0.68
N ILE A 2 -9.11 -39.47 -0.76
CA ILE A 2 -10.10 -38.53 -1.31
C ILE A 2 -10.34 -37.30 -0.40
N LEU A 3 -10.33 -37.49 0.92
CA LEU A 3 -10.49 -36.41 1.89
C LEU A 3 -9.29 -35.45 1.89
N ASP A 4 -8.07 -36.00 1.84
CA ASP A 4 -6.83 -35.21 1.80
C ASP A 4 -6.74 -34.37 0.51
N TYR A 5 -7.12 -34.96 -0.63
CA TYR A 5 -7.20 -34.24 -1.90
C TYR A 5 -8.20 -33.09 -1.84
N ASN A 6 -9.41 -33.34 -1.33
CA ASN A 6 -10.44 -32.31 -1.22
C ASN A 6 -10.04 -31.19 -0.25
N ALA A 7 -9.19 -31.47 0.74
CA ALA A 7 -8.70 -30.45 1.67
C ALA A 7 -7.67 -29.50 1.02
N THR A 8 -6.92 -29.95 0.01
CA THR A 8 -5.82 -29.16 -0.59
C THR A 8 -6.09 -28.65 -2.01
N LYS A 9 -7.09 -29.21 -2.71
CA LYS A 9 -7.37 -28.88 -4.12
C LYS A 9 -7.73 -27.40 -4.35
N ASP A 10 -8.35 -26.76 -3.35
CA ASP A 10 -8.92 -25.41 -3.49
C ASP A 10 -7.89 -24.29 -3.23
N GLY A 11 -6.60 -24.62 -3.09
CA GLY A 11 -5.57 -23.61 -2.77
C GLY A 11 -5.43 -22.53 -3.85
N VAL A 12 -5.45 -22.94 -5.13
CA VAL A 12 -5.37 -22.01 -6.27
C VAL A 12 -6.69 -21.27 -6.45
N ASP A 13 -7.81 -21.99 -6.41
CA ASP A 13 -9.15 -21.42 -6.60
C ASP A 13 -9.49 -20.37 -5.53
N ASN A 14 -9.13 -20.64 -4.27
CA ASN A 14 -9.30 -19.67 -3.19
C ASN A 14 -8.43 -18.41 -3.39
N MET A 15 -7.26 -18.54 -4.01
CA MET A 15 -6.41 -17.41 -4.36
C MET A 15 -6.99 -16.60 -5.54
N ASP A 16 -7.56 -17.28 -6.53
CA ASP A 16 -8.21 -16.65 -7.69
C ASP A 16 -9.47 -15.89 -7.27
N GLU A 17 -10.30 -16.48 -6.41
CA GLU A 17 -11.46 -15.82 -5.80
C GLU A 17 -11.06 -14.54 -5.04
N MET A 18 -9.93 -14.60 -4.34
CA MET A 18 -9.33 -13.45 -3.68
C MET A 18 -8.88 -12.34 -4.64
N PHE A 19 -8.46 -12.66 -5.86
CA PHE A 19 -8.10 -11.68 -6.90
C PHE A 19 -9.34 -11.08 -7.56
N ALA A 20 -10.39 -11.86 -7.78
CA ALA A 20 -11.64 -11.38 -8.38
C ALA A 20 -12.23 -10.17 -7.63
N SER A 21 -12.11 -10.15 -6.30
CA SER A 21 -12.62 -9.06 -5.46
C SER A 21 -11.75 -7.78 -5.46
N CYS A 22 -10.52 -7.84 -5.98
CA CYS A 22 -9.54 -6.78 -5.80
C CYS A 22 -8.60 -6.59 -7.00
N THR A 23 -9.02 -6.97 -8.21
CA THR A 23 -8.18 -6.82 -9.38
C THR A 23 -8.08 -5.36 -9.80
N CYS A 24 -6.86 -4.92 -10.09
CA CYS A 24 -6.58 -3.64 -10.74
C CYS A 24 -6.59 -3.76 -12.27
N GLN A 25 -7.02 -4.91 -12.81
CA GLN A 25 -7.07 -5.15 -14.25
C GLN A 25 -8.03 -4.17 -14.93
N HIS A 26 -7.51 -3.55 -15.98
CA HIS A 26 -8.31 -2.79 -16.94
C HIS A 26 -8.43 -3.57 -18.25
N VAL A 27 -9.55 -3.37 -18.95
CA VAL A 27 -9.71 -3.86 -20.32
C VAL A 27 -8.62 -3.20 -21.17
N THR A 28 -7.69 -4.01 -21.67
CA THR A 28 -6.53 -3.54 -22.44
C THR A 28 -6.33 -4.46 -23.64
N VAL A 29 -5.89 -3.90 -24.76
CA VAL A 29 -5.59 -4.67 -25.99
C VAL A 29 -4.17 -5.24 -25.99
N SER A 30 -3.36 -4.88 -25.01
CA SER A 30 -1.94 -5.24 -24.93
C SER A 30 -1.74 -6.37 -23.93
N TRP A 31 -1.44 -7.57 -24.41
CA TRP A 31 -1.22 -8.74 -23.57
C TRP A 31 -0.10 -8.54 -22.53
N LEU A 32 0.94 -7.78 -22.85
CA LEU A 32 2.02 -7.44 -21.90
C LEU A 32 1.49 -6.71 -20.66
N LEU A 33 0.51 -5.84 -20.83
CA LEU A 33 -0.08 -5.08 -19.73
C LEU A 33 -0.97 -5.97 -18.87
N THR A 34 -1.68 -6.93 -19.48
CA THR A 34 -2.40 -8.00 -18.76
C THR A 34 -1.45 -8.82 -17.88
N VAL A 35 -0.30 -9.23 -18.42
CA VAL A 35 0.72 -9.96 -17.65
C VAL A 35 1.25 -9.12 -16.49
N PHE A 36 1.50 -7.84 -16.72
CA PHE A 36 1.96 -6.93 -15.67
C PHE A 36 0.93 -6.78 -14.53
N TYR A 37 -0.36 -6.67 -14.84
CA TYR A 37 -1.40 -6.63 -13.82
C TYR A 37 -1.43 -7.92 -12.99
N ASN A 38 -1.33 -9.07 -13.64
CA ASN A 38 -1.30 -10.37 -12.94
C ASN A 38 -0.10 -10.47 -11.98
N ILE A 39 1.09 -10.05 -12.43
CA ILE A 39 2.29 -10.04 -11.57
C ILE A 39 2.07 -9.13 -10.36
N THR A 40 1.46 -7.96 -10.58
CA THR A 40 1.20 -6.98 -9.51
C THR A 40 0.18 -7.51 -8.50
N ASP A 41 -0.91 -8.11 -8.96
CA ASP A 41 -1.97 -8.67 -8.12
C ASP A 41 -1.43 -9.83 -7.25
N VAL A 42 -0.67 -10.76 -7.85
CA VAL A 42 -0.02 -11.87 -7.12
C VAL A 42 0.99 -11.34 -6.10
N SER A 43 1.84 -10.38 -6.49
CA SER A 43 2.84 -9.79 -5.59
C SER A 43 2.20 -9.10 -4.39
N ALA A 44 1.13 -8.33 -4.61
CA ALA A 44 0.43 -7.64 -3.54
C ALA A 44 -0.23 -8.61 -2.55
N ASN A 45 -0.74 -9.75 -3.02
CA ASN A 45 -1.29 -10.79 -2.16
C ASN A 45 -0.19 -11.49 -1.33
N ASN A 46 0.95 -11.80 -1.94
CA ASN A 46 2.07 -12.41 -1.23
C ASN A 46 2.58 -11.52 -0.08
N ILE A 47 2.73 -10.22 -0.32
CA ILE A 47 3.16 -9.28 0.74
C ILE A 47 2.05 -9.11 1.79
N TYR A 48 0.77 -9.16 1.39
CA TYR A 48 -0.35 -9.14 2.33
C TYR A 48 -0.35 -10.36 3.27
N LEU A 49 -0.11 -11.57 2.75
CA LEU A 49 0.01 -12.79 3.55
C LEU A 49 1.16 -12.68 4.55
N LEU A 50 2.32 -12.20 4.11
CA LEU A 50 3.46 -11.94 4.97
C LEU A 50 3.12 -10.90 6.06
N TRP A 51 2.42 -9.82 5.69
CA TRP A 51 2.03 -8.77 6.62
C TRP A 51 1.06 -9.27 7.69
N ILE A 52 0.09 -10.12 7.33
CA ILE A 52 -0.78 -10.78 8.33
C ILE A 52 0.04 -11.65 9.26
N HIS A 53 0.92 -12.49 8.70
CA HIS A 53 1.69 -13.47 9.46
C HIS A 53 2.70 -12.81 10.42
N CYS A 54 3.37 -11.73 10.01
CA CYS A 54 4.40 -11.07 10.81
C CYS A 54 3.86 -10.01 11.77
N VAL A 55 2.77 -9.32 11.43
CA VAL A 55 2.35 -8.10 12.15
C VAL A 55 1.05 -8.30 12.93
N MET A 56 0.13 -9.16 12.48
CA MET A 56 -1.24 -9.16 13.01
C MET A 56 -1.92 -10.55 13.03
N ASN A 57 -1.90 -11.23 14.18
CA ASN A 57 -2.59 -12.50 14.48
C ASN A 57 -4.13 -12.46 14.52
N ALA A 58 -4.86 -11.84 13.56
CA ALA A 58 -6.33 -11.93 13.56
C ALA A 58 -7.02 -11.76 12.20
N SER A 59 -8.06 -12.55 11.94
CA SER A 59 -8.83 -12.59 10.70
C SER A 59 -9.93 -11.52 10.65
N LYS A 60 -9.72 -10.39 9.97
CA LYS A 60 -10.81 -9.48 9.60
C LYS A 60 -10.77 -9.13 8.11
N MET A 61 -11.89 -9.29 7.42
CA MET A 61 -11.99 -9.21 5.95
C MET A 61 -11.71 -7.81 5.37
N TYR A 62 -11.92 -6.73 6.14
CA TYR A 62 -11.62 -5.36 5.69
C TYR A 62 -10.13 -4.99 5.69
N ARG A 63 -9.23 -5.92 6.06
CA ARG A 63 -7.79 -5.68 6.15
C ARG A 63 -7.12 -5.56 4.79
N ARG A 64 -7.55 -6.35 3.78
CA ARG A 64 -6.91 -6.36 2.46
C ARG A 64 -7.01 -4.99 1.78
N ARG A 65 -8.21 -4.40 1.72
CA ARG A 65 -8.40 -3.06 1.14
C ARG A 65 -7.57 -1.99 1.85
N ARG A 66 -7.56 -1.99 3.19
CA ARG A 66 -6.77 -1.04 3.97
C ARG A 66 -5.26 -1.26 3.79
N TYR A 67 -4.83 -2.51 3.68
CA TYR A 67 -3.45 -2.86 3.40
C TYR A 67 -3.04 -2.33 2.02
N LEU A 68 -3.83 -2.57 0.98
CA LEU A 68 -3.56 -2.09 -0.37
C LEU A 68 -3.59 -0.56 -0.47
N GLU A 69 -4.47 0.09 0.28
CA GLU A 69 -4.48 1.55 0.38
C GLU A 69 -3.18 2.07 0.98
N LYS A 70 -2.69 1.46 2.07
CA LYS A 70 -1.40 1.80 2.68
C LYS A 70 -0.24 1.53 1.74
N LEU A 71 -0.23 0.37 1.08
CA LEU A 71 0.80 -0.01 0.11
C LEU A 71 0.83 0.98 -1.06
N GLY A 72 -0.32 1.28 -1.65
CA GLY A 72 -0.45 2.23 -2.75
C GLY A 72 0.01 3.63 -2.37
N LYS A 73 -0.41 4.13 -1.20
CA LYS A 73 0.09 5.41 -0.66
C LYS A 73 1.61 5.38 -0.51
N ALA A 74 2.18 4.37 0.13
CA ALA A 74 3.62 4.26 0.34
C ALA A 74 4.43 4.23 -0.96
N LEU A 75 3.94 3.55 -1.99
CA LEU A 75 4.60 3.48 -3.31
C LEU A 75 4.51 4.81 -4.07
N VAL A 76 3.39 5.51 -3.95
CA VAL A 76 3.10 6.71 -4.76
C VAL A 76 3.63 7.99 -4.11
N THR A 77 3.65 8.10 -2.78
CA THR A 77 4.15 9.28 -2.05
C THR A 77 5.52 9.77 -2.54
N PRO A 78 6.59 8.95 -2.63
CA PRO A 78 7.88 9.45 -3.10
C PRO A 78 7.83 10.01 -4.52
N GLN A 79 7.02 9.39 -5.40
CA GLN A 79 6.85 9.87 -6.77
C GLN A 79 6.07 11.20 -6.82
N ILE A 80 5.11 11.39 -5.93
CA ILE A 80 4.38 12.66 -5.78
C ILE A 80 5.31 13.77 -5.29
N LEU A 81 6.19 13.47 -4.34
CA LEU A 81 7.13 14.45 -3.80
C LEU A 81 8.16 14.92 -4.85
N LEU A 82 8.59 14.04 -5.75
CA LEU A 82 9.48 14.38 -6.86
C LEU A 82 8.80 15.23 -7.95
N ARG A 83 7.47 15.31 -7.93
CA ARG A 83 6.70 15.91 -9.02
C ARG A 83 6.71 17.45 -8.95
N LYS A 84 7.39 18.09 -9.90
CA LYS A 84 7.46 19.56 -10.04
C LYS A 84 6.20 20.20 -10.64
N ARG A 85 5.47 19.46 -11.49
CA ARG A 85 4.30 19.98 -12.22
C ARG A 85 3.03 19.31 -11.75
N LEU A 86 2.03 20.12 -11.43
CA LEU A 86 0.72 19.61 -11.05
C LEU A 86 0.03 18.93 -12.24
N PRO A 87 -0.69 17.82 -12.01
CA PRO A 87 -1.52 17.19 -13.03
C PRO A 87 -2.66 18.13 -13.44
N ARG A 88 -3.12 17.99 -14.69
CA ARG A 88 -4.18 18.83 -15.28
C ARG A 88 -5.55 18.68 -14.60
N PRO A 89 -6.01 17.48 -14.21
CA PRO A 89 -7.29 17.33 -13.52
C PRO A 89 -7.25 17.91 -12.10
N PHE A 90 -8.25 18.72 -11.76
CA PHE A 90 -8.35 19.40 -10.47
C PHE A 90 -8.25 18.44 -9.26
N THR A 91 -8.96 17.32 -9.30
CA THR A 91 -8.96 16.31 -8.22
C THR A 91 -7.56 15.75 -7.96
N SER A 92 -6.84 15.41 -9.02
CA SER A 92 -5.47 14.92 -8.93
C SER A 92 -4.48 16.00 -8.50
N ALA A 93 -4.71 17.26 -8.90
CA ALA A 93 -3.87 18.39 -8.52
C ALA A 93 -4.00 18.67 -7.02
N TYR A 94 -5.24 18.68 -6.53
CA TYR A 94 -5.55 18.80 -5.11
C TYR A 94 -4.85 17.70 -4.30
N PHE A 95 -4.95 16.44 -4.72
CA PHE A 95 -4.30 15.32 -4.03
C PHE A 95 -2.78 15.43 -3.97
N VAL A 96 -2.13 15.82 -5.07
CA VAL A 96 -0.67 16.04 -5.10
C VAL A 96 -0.29 17.16 -4.12
N GLN A 97 -1.05 18.25 -4.11
CA GLN A 97 -0.79 19.39 -3.25
C GLN A 97 -0.98 19.04 -1.77
N THR A 98 -2.02 18.27 -1.42
CA THR A 98 -2.24 17.82 -0.03
C THR A 98 -1.06 16.99 0.45
N VAL A 99 -0.62 15.99 -0.31
CA VAL A 99 0.51 15.12 0.06
C VAL A 99 1.82 15.91 0.19
N GLN A 100 2.09 16.82 -0.75
CA GLN A 100 3.30 17.66 -0.67
C GLN A 100 3.30 18.60 0.55
N SER A 101 2.15 19.17 0.90
CA SER A 101 2.01 20.03 2.07
C SER A 101 2.06 19.27 3.41
N GLU A 102 1.58 18.03 3.43
CA GLU A 102 1.70 17.13 4.59
C GLU A 102 3.17 16.82 4.89
N GLU A 103 3.95 16.47 3.87
CA GLU A 103 5.37 16.18 4.02
C GLU A 103 6.17 17.41 4.50
N GLN A 104 5.84 18.60 3.98
CA GLN A 104 6.45 19.85 4.43
C GLN A 104 6.17 20.12 5.92
N ARG A 105 4.94 19.85 6.39
CA ARG A 105 4.59 19.96 7.82
C ARG A 105 5.32 18.93 8.66
N THR A 106 5.43 17.68 8.20
CA THR A 106 6.17 16.63 8.90
C THR A 106 7.64 17.02 9.03
N SER A 107 8.26 17.51 7.95
CA SER A 107 9.65 17.99 7.95
C SER A 107 9.86 19.17 8.91
N GLN A 108 8.95 20.15 8.93
CA GLN A 108 9.02 21.30 9.86
C GLN A 108 8.88 20.87 11.33
N SER A 109 7.97 19.94 11.64
CA SER A 109 7.79 19.45 13.02
C SER A 109 8.97 18.62 13.54
N ILE A 110 9.66 17.90 12.65
CA ILE A 110 10.90 17.16 13.00
C ILE A 110 12.05 18.15 13.26
N VAL A 111 12.16 19.21 12.46
CA VAL A 111 13.13 20.29 12.70
C VAL A 111 12.84 21.00 14.03
N GLU A 112 11.57 21.30 14.31
CA GLU A 112 11.16 21.95 15.56
C GLU A 112 11.45 21.10 16.81
N ARG A 113 11.20 19.77 16.76
CA ARG A 113 11.59 18.84 17.83
C ARG A 113 13.09 18.72 18.03
N LYS A 114 13.89 18.88 16.97
CA LYS A 114 15.36 18.81 17.02
C LYS A 114 16.00 20.14 17.45
N CYS A 115 15.28 21.25 17.29
CA CYS A 115 15.69 22.58 17.72
C CYS A 115 15.31 22.91 19.17
N ILE A 116 14.58 22.04 19.88
CA ILE A 116 14.48 22.14 21.34
C ILE A 116 15.85 21.65 21.88
N PRO A 117 16.70 22.52 22.44
CA PRO A 117 17.91 22.05 23.10
C PRO A 117 17.48 21.09 24.22
N ASP A 118 18.14 19.93 24.33
CA ASP A 118 18.05 19.09 25.52
C ASP A 118 18.38 19.98 26.73
N VAL A 119 17.33 20.46 27.41
CA VAL A 119 17.48 21.19 28.66
C VAL A 119 17.90 20.12 29.67
N ASN A 120 19.21 19.95 29.80
CA ASN A 120 19.82 19.16 30.86
C ASN A 120 19.23 19.64 32.19
N PHE A 121 18.33 18.84 32.76
CA PHE A 121 18.01 18.90 34.18
C PHE A 121 19.24 18.39 34.95
N ALA A 122 20.16 19.29 35.25
CA ALA A 122 21.20 19.10 36.24
C ALA A 122 21.15 20.29 37.21
N THR A 123 20.12 20.27 38.06
CA THR A 123 20.09 21.06 39.29
C THR A 123 19.58 20.16 40.40
N LEU A 124 20.52 19.55 41.13
CA LEU A 124 20.59 19.39 42.59
C LEU A 124 21.78 18.49 42.93
#